data_AF-A0A7C6W217-F1
#
_entry.id   AF-A0A7C6W217-F1
#
_cell.length_a   1.000
_cell.length_b   1.000
_cell.length_c   1.000
_cell.angle_alpha   90.00
_cell.angle_beta   90.00
_cell.angle_gamma   90.00
#
_symmetry.space_group_name_H-M   'P 1'
#
loop_
_entity.id
_entity.type
_entity.pdbx_description
1 polymer ?
#
loop_
_entity_poly.entity_id
_entity_poly.type
_entity_poly.pdbx_seq_one_letter_code
_entity_poly.pdbx_strand_id
1 'polypeptide(L)' 'IKSEILNDYIKISFINTTGDNLINTNVKTSKLDNINHGFGKSIINDILLEYNGFSNVFITNELGINYYNFELFLPLE' A
#
# COMPACT_ATOMS: atom_id res chain seq x y z
N ILE A 1 -0.42 -6.77 -6.69
CA ILE A 1 0.89 -6.76 -5.99
C ILE A 1 1.91 -7.27 -6.99
N LYS A 2 3.00 -6.55 -7.20
CA LYS A 2 4.13 -6.96 -8.05
C LYS A 2 5.40 -6.97 -7.21
N SER A 3 6.31 -7.88 -7.48
CA SER A 3 7.62 -7.92 -6.84
C SER A 3 8.71 -8.07 -7.89
N GLU A 4 9.83 -7.37 -7.70
CA GLU A 4 11.01 -7.47 -8.54
C GLU A 4 12.27 -7.35 -7.68
N ILE A 5 13.38 -7.91 -8.17
CA ILE A 5 14.71 -7.65 -7.60
C ILE A 5 15.30 -6.48 -8.37
N LEU A 6 15.73 -5.45 -7.65
CA LEU A 6 16.32 -4.26 -8.21
C LEU A 6 17.61 -3.93 -7.46
N ASN A 7 18.74 -4.15 -8.12
CA ASN A 7 20.07 -4.11 -7.51
C ASN A 7 20.11 -5.00 -6.25
N ASP A 8 20.42 -4.44 -5.09
CA ASP A 8 20.55 -5.14 -3.81
C ASP A 8 19.24 -5.18 -3.00
N TYR A 9 18.09 -4.90 -3.63
CA TYR A 9 16.79 -4.84 -2.96
C TYR A 9 15.73 -5.72 -3.62
N ILE A 10 14.88 -6.33 -2.79
CA ILE A 10 13.56 -6.79 -3.18
C ILE A 10 12.62 -5.59 -3.14
N LYS A 11 12.07 -5.22 -4.29
CA LYS A 11 11.03 -4.20 -4.41
C LYS A 11 9.66 -4.87 -4.51
N ILE A 12 8.73 -4.49 -3.64
CA ILE A 12 7.34 -4.93 -3.66
C ILE A 12 6.44 -3.71 -3.89
N SER A 13 5.69 -3.71 -4.99
CA SER A 13 4.81 -2.61 -5.39
C SER A 13 3.32 -2.98 -5.28
N PHE A 14 2.58 -2.06 -4.70
CA PHE A 14 1.12 -2.09 -4.54
C PHE A 14 0.55 -0.83 -5.19
N ILE A 15 -0.47 -1.02 -6.01
CA ILE A 15 -1.21 0.08 -6.62
C ILE A 15 -2.67 -0.15 -6.28
N ASN A 16 -3.30 0.86 -5.69
CA ASN A 16 -4.73 0.85 -5.42
C ASN A 16 -5.38 2.06 -6.09
N THR A 17 -6.54 1.88 -6.69
CA THR A 17 -7.38 2.99 -7.15
C THR A 17 -8.47 3.23 -6.13
N THR A 18 -8.70 4.47 -5.71
CA THR A 18 -9.98 4.82 -5.13
C THR A 18 -10.93 5.08 -6.28
N GLY A 19 -12.03 4.33 -6.35
CA GLY A 19 -13.11 4.67 -7.27
C GLY A 19 -13.75 5.97 -6.80
N ASP A 20 -13.21 7.12 -7.21
CA ASP A 20 -13.71 8.44 -6.81
C ASP A 20 -15.17 8.68 -7.29
N ASN A 21 -15.70 7.78 -8.14
CA ASN A 21 -17.03 7.87 -8.73
C ASN A 21 -18.07 6.80 -8.31
N LEU A 22 -17.88 6.01 -7.25
CA LEU A 22 -18.96 5.09 -6.80
C LEU A 22 -18.85 4.64 -5.32
N ILE A 23 -18.38 5.49 -4.40
CA ILE A 23 -18.70 5.26 -2.98
C ILE A 23 -20.13 5.78 -2.77
N ASN A 24 -21.11 4.93 -3.10
CA ASN A 24 -22.43 5.04 -2.50
C ASN A 24 -22.21 4.90 -0.99
N THR A 25 -22.18 6.03 -0.28
CA THR A 25 -21.98 6.13 1.17
C THR A 25 -23.06 5.39 1.98
N ASN A 26 -24.02 4.75 1.31
CA ASN A 26 -25.02 3.86 1.88
C ASN A 26 -24.68 2.36 1.84
N VAL A 27 -23.50 1.95 1.37
CA VAL A 27 -23.04 0.57 1.61
C VAL A 27 -22.59 0.46 3.06
N LYS A 28 -23.56 0.19 3.94
CA LYS A 28 -23.28 -0.33 5.27
C LYS A 28 -22.53 -1.65 5.09
N THR A 29 -21.20 -1.64 5.27
CA THR A 29 -20.49 -2.88 5.56
C THR A 29 -21.13 -3.45 6.83
N SER A 30 -21.70 -4.65 6.73
CA SER A 30 -22.60 -5.22 7.75
C SER A 30 -21.88 -5.74 8.99
N LYS A 31 -20.63 -5.33 9.21
CA LYS A 31 -19.82 -5.67 10.38
C LYS A 31 -19.03 -4.44 10.79
N LEU A 32 -19.11 -4.09 12.07
CA LEU A 32 -18.10 -3.25 12.71
C LEU A 32 -16.77 -3.98 12.52
N ASP A 33 -15.97 -3.53 11.56
CA ASP A 33 -14.61 -4.01 11.44
C ASP A 33 -13.87 -3.55 12.69
N ASN A 34 -13.58 -4.48 13.60
CA ASN A 34 -12.61 -4.30 14.70
C ASN A 34 -11.17 -4.14 14.18
N ILE A 35 -10.98 -3.93 12.88
CA ILE A 35 -9.70 -3.72 12.26
C ILE A 35 -9.35 -2.24 12.47
N ASN A 36 -8.54 -1.97 13.50
CA ASN A 36 -7.98 -0.65 13.74
C ASN A 36 -7.40 -0.08 12.43
N HIS A 37 -7.99 1.00 11.93
CA HIS A 37 -7.45 1.76 10.80
C HIS A 37 -6.01 2.18 11.14
N GLY A 38 -5.03 1.58 10.46
CA GLY A 38 -3.60 1.75 10.76
C GLY A 38 -2.86 0.45 11.10
N PHE A 39 -3.55 -0.67 11.30
CA PHE A 39 -2.92 -1.97 11.57
C PHE A 39 -1.96 -2.39 10.44
N GLY A 40 -2.37 -2.22 9.19
CA GLY A 40 -1.49 -2.50 8.03
C GLY A 40 -0.25 -1.60 7.99
N LYS A 41 -0.37 -0.34 8.40
CA LYS A 41 0.77 0.59 8.49
C LYS A 41 1.73 0.18 9.60
N SER A 42 1.21 -0.30 10.73
CA SER A 42 2.03 -0.83 11.83
C SER A 42 2.84 -2.05 11.36
N ILE A 43 2.19 -3.02 10.72
CA ILE A 43 2.88 -4.21 10.18
C ILE A 43 3.97 -3.81 9.20
N ILE A 44 3.68 -2.89 8.28
CA ILE A 44 4.67 -2.40 7.32
C ILE A 44 5.84 -1.74 8.05
N ASN A 45 5.58 -0.90 9.06
CA ASN A 45 6.65 -0.28 9.85
C ASN A 45 7.50 -1.31 10.58
N ASP A 46 6.89 -2.35 11.15
CA ASP A 46 7.62 -3.42 11.85
C ASP A 46 8.54 -4.17 10.87
N ILE A 47 8.05 -4.52 9.68
CA ILE A 47 8.85 -5.12 8.60
C ILE A 47 10.00 -4.19 8.20
N LEU A 48 9.73 -2.90 8.00
CA LEU A 48 10.76 -1.93 7.62
C LEU A 48 11.88 -1.85 8.67
N LEU A 49 11.53 -1.87 9.95
CA LEU A 49 12.49 -1.84 11.05
C LEU A 49 13.28 -3.15 11.17
N GLU A 50 12.62 -4.29 11.06
CA GLU A 50 13.25 -5.62 11.18
C GLU A 50 14.27 -5.87 10.07
N TYR A 51 13.93 -5.49 8.84
CA TYR A 51 14.75 -5.77 7.67
C TYR A 51 15.59 -4.57 7.21
N ASN A 52 15.66 -3.48 7.99
CA ASN A 52 16.33 -2.23 7.60
C ASN A 52 15.91 -1.74 6.20
N GLY A 53 14.62 -1.90 5.91
CA GLY A 53 14.03 -1.52 4.64
C GLY A 53 13.59 -0.05 4.61
N PHE A 54 13.08 0.38 3.45
CA PHE A 54 12.39 1.66 3.32
C PHE A 54 11.16 1.52 2.42
N SER A 55 10.26 2.50 2.49
CA SER A 55 9.06 2.54 1.66
C SER A 55 8.91 3.88 0.96
N ASN A 56 8.29 3.86 -0.21
CA ASN A 56 7.92 5.05 -0.96
C ASN A 56 6.41 5.07 -1.21
N VAL A 57 5.81 6.26 -1.13
CA VAL A 57 4.36 6.44 -1.34
C VAL A 57 4.14 7.64 -2.25
N PHE A 58 3.44 7.44 -3.36
CA PHE A 58 3.17 8.50 -4.33
C PHE A 58 1.85 8.27 -5.06
N ILE A 59 1.28 9.34 -5.61
CA ILE A 59 0.02 9.28 -6.36
C ILE A 59 0.36 9.52 -7.83
N THR A 60 -0.19 8.68 -8.71
CA THR A 60 -0.20 8.92 -10.15
C THR A 60 -1.64 9.18 -10.61
N ASN A 61 -1.81 10.01 -11.65
CA ASN A 61 -3.10 10.28 -12.25
C ASN A 61 -3.08 9.82 -13.70
N GLU A 62 -4.02 8.97 -14.09
CA GLU A 62 -4.19 8.51 -15.46
C GLU A 62 -5.66 8.66 -15.85
N LEU A 63 -5.93 9.46 -16.88
CA LEU A 63 -7.29 9.72 -17.39
C LEU A 63 -8.28 10.20 -16.29
N GLY A 64 -7.80 10.97 -15.32
CA GLY A 64 -8.61 11.48 -14.22
C GLY A 64 -8.85 10.49 -13.08
N ILE A 65 -8.28 9.29 -13.16
CA ILE A 65 -8.30 8.30 -12.08
C ILE A 65 -7.02 8.45 -11.26
N ASN A 66 -7.18 8.57 -9.94
CA ASN A 66 -6.05 8.60 -9.01
C ASN A 66 -5.64 7.18 -8.62
N TYR A 67 -4.35 6.90 -8.75
CA TYR A 67 -3.71 5.65 -8.37
C TYR A 67 -2.77 5.94 -7.20
N TYR A 68 -3.03 5.29 -6.08
CA TYR A 68 -2.19 5.34 -4.89
C TYR A 68 -1.16 4.22 -5.01
N ASN A 69 0.09 4.62 -5.16
CA ASN A 69 1.22 3.72 -5.28
C ASN A 69 1.93 3.62 -3.93
N PHE A 70 2.19 2.39 -3.51
CA PHE A 70 3.00 2.07 -2.36
C PHE A 70 4.09 1.10 -2.80
N GLU A 71 5.33 1.43 -2.50
CA GLU A 71 6.50 0.60 -2.81
C GLU A 71 7.26 0.31 -1.53
N LEU A 72 7.66 -0.94 -1.35
CA LEU A 72 8.47 -1.43 -0.25
C LEU A 72 9.79 -1.93 -0.81
N PHE A 73 10.89 -1.57 -0.17
CA PHE A 73 12.25 -1.96 -0.54
C PHE A 73 12.90 -2.65 0.65
N LEU A 74 13.23 -3.93 0.48
CA LEU A 74 13.89 -4.75 1.49
C LEU A 74 15.27 -5.17 0.97
N PRO A 75 16.37 -4.93 1.70
CA PRO A 75 17.70 -5.36 1.27
C PRO A 75 17.79 -6.89 1.16
N LEU A 76 18.64 -7.38 0.26
CA LEU A 76 18.95 -8.81 0.10
C LEU A 76 19.97 -9.34 1.12
N GLU A 77 20.68 -8.45 1.81
CA GLU A 77 21.68 -8.73 2.84
C GLU A 77 21.38 -7.99 4.16
#